data_AF-A0A966CW57-F1
#
_entry.id   AF-A0A966CW57-F1
#
_cell.length_a   1.000
_cell.length_b   1.000
_cell.length_c   1.000
_cell.angle_alpha   90.00
_cell.angle_beta   90.00
_cell.angle_gamma   90.00
#
_symmetry.space_group_name_H-M   'P 1'
#
loop_
_entity.id
_entity.type
_entity.pdbx_description
1 polymer ?
#
loop_
_entity_poly.entity_id
_entity_poly.type
_entity_poly.pdbx_seq_one_letter_code
_entity_poly.pdbx_strand_id
1 'polypeptide(L)'
;MANYPLTKMNKEGTLLHPQHSYYSDEYAESLCDLFLSDSIVEDEHGKLHKYYRLHAKQDHNMEMAFAYDIHCPNCQSGMLKQIARPLSFNELGLYRCPVCDKK
;
A
#
# COMPACT_ATOMS: atom_id res chain seq x y z
N MET A 1 6.97 6.49 -9.78
CA MET A 1 6.15 5.82 -8.77
C MET A 1 4.81 5.49 -9.42
N ALA A 2 4.27 4.33 -9.15
CA ALA A 2 3.00 3.84 -9.63
C ALA A 2 2.02 3.84 -8.46
N ASN A 3 0.80 4.31 -8.74
CA ASN A 3 -0.28 4.33 -7.78
C ASN A 3 -1.24 3.19 -8.06
N TYR A 4 -1.73 2.59 -6.98
CA TYR A 4 -2.62 1.45 -7.02
C TYR A 4 -3.87 1.77 -6.20
N PRO A 5 -4.96 2.23 -6.85
CA PRO A 5 -6.25 2.40 -6.20
C PRO A 5 -6.67 1.09 -5.51
N LEU A 6 -7.11 1.19 -4.26
CA LEU A 6 -7.52 0.04 -3.47
C LEU A 6 -9.03 -0.13 -3.53
N THR A 7 -9.48 -1.37 -3.72
CA THR A 7 -10.89 -1.73 -3.70
C THR A 7 -11.16 -2.72 -2.57
N LYS A 8 -12.22 -2.48 -1.80
CA LYS A 8 -12.66 -3.36 -0.72
C LYS A 8 -13.27 -4.64 -1.32
N MET A 9 -12.76 -5.80 -0.92
CA MET A 9 -13.22 -7.10 -1.40
C MET A 9 -14.20 -7.81 -0.45
N ASN A 10 -14.20 -7.44 0.84
CA ASN A 10 -15.10 -8.02 1.84
C ASN A 10 -16.12 -7.01 2.35
N LYS A 11 -17.20 -7.54 2.96
CA LYS A 11 -18.27 -6.72 3.56
C LYS A 11 -17.77 -5.85 4.72
N GLU A 12 -16.74 -6.31 5.42
CA GLU A 12 -16.11 -5.58 6.54
C GLU A 12 -15.21 -4.43 6.04
N GLY A 13 -14.80 -4.44 4.77
CA GLY A 13 -13.95 -3.40 4.19
C GLY A 13 -12.48 -3.44 4.62
N THR A 14 -12.05 -4.51 5.29
CA THR A 14 -10.67 -4.73 5.76
C THR A 14 -9.77 -5.40 4.71
N LEU A 15 -10.34 -6.21 3.81
CA LEU A 15 -9.59 -6.85 2.74
C LEU A 15 -9.55 -5.94 1.51
N LEU A 16 -8.36 -5.49 1.15
CA LEU A 16 -8.13 -4.53 0.07
C LEU A 16 -7.37 -5.19 -1.09
N HIS A 17 -7.83 -4.89 -2.30
CA HIS A 17 -7.19 -5.33 -3.53
C HIS A 17 -6.69 -4.14 -4.34
N PRO A 18 -5.40 -4.09 -4.68
CA PRO A 18 -4.85 -3.05 -5.53
C PRO A 18 -5.19 -3.27 -7.00
N GLN A 19 -5.62 -2.19 -7.64
CA GLN A 19 -5.76 -2.13 -9.09
C GLN A 19 -4.55 -1.45 -9.71
N HIS A 20 -4.09 -1.93 -10.88
CA HIS A 20 -3.06 -1.23 -11.64
C HIS A 20 -3.68 -0.01 -12.31
N SER A 21 -3.12 1.17 -12.08
CA SER A 21 -3.53 2.40 -12.75
C SER A 21 -2.32 3.20 -13.23
N TYR A 22 -2.58 4.16 -14.09
CA TYR A 22 -1.61 5.17 -14.54
C TYR A 22 -1.84 6.51 -13.84
N TYR A 23 -2.40 6.49 -12.62
CA TYR A 23 -2.74 7.71 -11.90
C TYR A 23 -1.48 8.41 -11.41
N SER A 24 -1.42 9.72 -11.61
CA SER A 24 -0.48 10.58 -10.88
C SER A 24 -0.85 10.62 -9.39
N ASP A 25 0.12 10.98 -8.55
CA ASP A 25 -0.08 11.05 -7.11
C ASP A 25 -1.24 12.01 -6.76
N GLU A 26 -1.25 13.21 -7.35
CA GLU A 26 -2.31 14.22 -7.19
C GLU A 26 -3.70 13.70 -7.59
N TYR A 27 -3.76 12.89 -8.65
CA TYR A 27 -5.02 12.32 -9.13
C TYR A 27 -5.50 11.19 -8.22
N ALA A 28 -4.58 10.34 -7.74
CA ALA A 28 -4.90 9.29 -6.78
C ALA A 28 -5.38 9.87 -5.44
N GLU A 29 -4.72 10.91 -4.93
CA GLU A 29 -5.12 11.60 -3.68
C GLU A 29 -6.50 12.26 -3.77
N SER A 30 -6.84 12.85 -4.92
CA SER A 30 -8.13 13.51 -5.11
C SER A 30 -9.27 12.52 -5.35
N LEU A 31 -9.04 11.42 -6.04
CA LEU A 31 -10.08 10.47 -6.46
C LEU A 31 -10.24 9.28 -5.51
N CYS A 32 -9.15 8.69 -5.04
CA CYS A 32 -9.17 7.41 -4.33
C CYS A 32 -9.32 7.60 -2.82
N ASP A 33 -10.28 6.91 -2.20
CA ASP A 33 -10.39 6.89 -0.74
C ASP A 33 -9.16 6.26 -0.09
N LEU A 34 -8.64 5.19 -0.71
CA LEU A 34 -7.43 4.47 -0.32
C LEU A 34 -6.64 4.10 -1.58
N PHE A 35 -5.32 4.29 -1.57
CA PHE A 35 -4.42 3.84 -2.64
C PHE A 35 -3.04 3.48 -2.09
N LEU A 36 -2.31 2.62 -2.79
CA LEU A 36 -0.89 2.39 -2.53
C LEU A 36 -0.03 3.19 -3.50
N SER A 37 1.06 3.77 -3.04
CA SER A 37 2.16 4.22 -3.90
C SER A 37 3.34 3.27 -3.74
N ASP A 38 4.03 2.91 -4.83
CA ASP A 38 5.26 2.12 -4.71
C ASP A 38 6.51 2.99 -4.59
N SER A 39 7.51 2.45 -3.91
CA SER A 39 8.84 3.04 -3.80
C SER A 39 9.87 1.91 -3.88
N ILE A 40 10.84 2.06 -4.77
CA ILE A 40 11.95 1.12 -4.90
C ILE A 40 13.16 1.77 -4.22
N VAL A 41 13.72 1.09 -3.24
CA VAL A 41 14.88 1.56 -2.48
C VAL A 41 15.96 0.48 -2.54
N GLU A 42 17.18 0.88 -2.86
CA GLU A 42 18.35 0.01 -2.84
C GLU A 42 18.89 -0.12 -1.42
N ASP A 43 19.17 -1.34 -0.98
CA ASP A 43 19.82 -1.60 0.31
C ASP A 43 21.35 -1.44 0.22
N GLU A 44 22.03 -1.49 1.37
CA GLU A 44 23.49 -1.36 1.46
C GLU A 44 24.25 -2.46 0.72
N HIS A 45 23.61 -3.61 0.44
CA HIS A 45 24.16 -4.70 -0.36
C HIS A 45 23.81 -4.62 -1.86
N GLY A 46 23.18 -3.53 -2.32
CA GLY A 46 22.77 -3.33 -3.71
C GLY A 46 21.51 -4.08 -4.12
N LYS A 47 20.74 -4.63 -3.16
CA LYS A 47 19.47 -5.30 -3.43
C LYS A 47 18.34 -4.26 -3.48
N LEU A 48 17.61 -4.25 -4.59
CA LEU A 48 16.42 -3.41 -4.76
C LEU A 48 15.24 -3.99 -3.98
N HIS A 49 14.71 -3.21 -3.05
CA HIS A 49 13.51 -3.54 -2.28
C HIS A 49 12.35 -2.67 -2.70
N LYS A 50 11.21 -3.32 -2.94
CA LYS A 50 9.96 -2.66 -3.29
C LYS A 50 9.08 -2.50 -2.05
N TYR A 51 8.80 -1.25 -1.71
CA TYR A 51 7.93 -0.83 -0.62
C TYR A 51 6.65 -0.24 -1.17
N TYR A 52 5.59 -0.29 -0.37
CA TYR A 52 4.30 0.26 -0.71
C TYR A 52 3.79 1.11 0.45
N ARG A 53 3.53 2.40 0.21
CA ARG A 53 2.93 3.27 1.21
C ARG A 53 1.41 3.27 1.02
N LEU A 54 0.67 3.05 2.10
CA LEU A 54 -0.78 3.20 2.11
C LEU A 54 -1.16 4.65 2.37
N HIS A 55 -1.90 5.23 1.44
CA HIS A 55 -2.46 6.56 1.51
C HIS A 55 -3.97 6.51 1.70
N ALA A 56 -4.49 7.45 2.48
CA ALA A 56 -5.91 7.63 2.72
C ALA A 56 -6.33 9.08 2.51
N LYS A 57 -7.46 9.27 1.84
CA LYS A 57 -8.04 10.59 1.60
C LYS A 57 -8.63 11.21 2.87
N GLN A 58 -9.24 10.38 3.72
CA GLN A 58 -9.81 10.80 4.99
C GLN A 58 -8.87 10.43 6.14
N ASP A 59 -8.88 11.22 7.21
CA ASP A 59 -8.11 10.93 8.42
C ASP A 59 -8.56 9.59 8.99
N HIS A 60 -7.62 8.63 9.10
CA HIS A 60 -7.89 7.35 9.75
C HIS A 60 -7.32 7.35 11.16
N ASN A 61 -8.07 6.76 12.09
CA ASN A 61 -7.56 6.43 13.40
C ASN A 61 -6.51 5.31 13.28
N MET A 62 -5.54 5.28 14.21
CA MET A 62 -4.46 4.29 14.23
C MET A 62 -4.98 2.85 14.14
N GLU A 63 -6.06 2.50 14.85
CA GLU A 63 -6.62 1.15 14.82
C GLU A 63 -7.16 0.75 13.44
N MET A 64 -7.73 1.70 12.69
CA MET A 64 -8.21 1.45 11.33
C MET A 64 -7.06 1.24 10.36
N ALA A 65 -5.96 1.98 10.53
CA ALA A 65 -4.75 1.83 9.72
C ALA A 65 -4.11 0.43 9.83
N PHE A 66 -4.22 -0.21 11.00
CA PHE A 66 -3.71 -1.56 11.24
C PHE A 66 -4.67 -2.68 10.79
N ALA A 67 -5.93 -2.37 10.49
CA ALA A 67 -6.95 -3.37 10.20
C ALA A 67 -6.96 -3.87 8.75
N TYR A 68 -6.16 -3.28 7.86
CA TYR A 68 -6.21 -3.59 6.43
C TYR A 68 -5.29 -4.75 6.04
N ASP A 69 -5.88 -5.79 5.48
CA ASP A 69 -5.19 -6.87 4.76
C ASP A 69 -5.14 -6.51 3.28
N ILE A 70 -3.94 -6.29 2.74
CA ILE A 70 -3.76 -5.76 1.38
C ILE A 70 -3.06 -6.79 0.50
N HIS A 71 -3.64 -7.12 -0.64
CA HIS A 71 -2.96 -7.96 -1.64
C HIS A 71 -1.75 -7.25 -2.24
N CYS A 72 -0.70 -8.01 -2.57
CA CYS A 72 0.46 -7.46 -3.25
C CYS A 72 0.13 -7.13 -4.72
N PRO A 73 0.30 -5.88 -5.18
CA PRO A 73 0.02 -5.52 -6.57
C PRO A 73 0.97 -6.20 -7.58
N ASN A 74 2.15 -6.63 -7.13
CA ASN A 74 3.17 -7.22 -7.99
C ASN A 74 2.98 -8.73 -8.21
N CYS A 75 2.77 -9.50 -7.15
CA CYS A 75 2.61 -10.96 -7.28
C CYS A 75 1.18 -11.47 -7.16
N GLN A 76 0.25 -10.65 -6.63
CA GLN A 76 -1.18 -10.94 -6.37
C GLN A 76 -1.47 -12.13 -5.43
N SER A 77 -0.52 -13.05 -5.27
CA SER A 77 -0.58 -14.24 -4.43
C SER A 77 -0.19 -13.98 -2.97
N GLY A 78 0.72 -13.02 -2.73
CA GLY A 78 1.14 -12.65 -1.37
C GLY A 78 0.32 -11.49 -0.81
N MET A 79 0.12 -11.49 0.51
CA MET A 79 -0.34 -10.31 1.22
C MET A 79 0.83 -9.42 1.64
N LEU A 80 0.60 -8.12 1.63
CA LEU A 80 1.52 -7.11 2.10
C LEU A 80 1.60 -7.15 3.63
N LYS A 81 2.83 -7.10 4.17
CA LYS A 81 3.05 -6.95 5.61
C LYS A 81 3.48 -5.54 5.92
N GLN A 82 2.85 -4.94 6.92
CA GLN A 82 3.26 -3.65 7.44
C GLN A 82 4.61 -3.78 8.15
N ILE A 83 5.53 -2.90 7.81
CA ILE A 83 6.89 -2.85 8.36
C ILE A 83 7.17 -1.54 9.10
N ALA A 84 6.41 -0.47 8.81
CA ALA A 84 6.53 0.80 9.51
C ALA A 84 5.16 1.39 9.84
N ARG A 85 5.14 2.14 10.94
CA ARG A 85 3.97 2.84 11.49
C ARG A 85 3.50 3.98 10.57
N PRO A 86 2.26 4.48 10.78
CA PRO A 86 1.79 5.69 10.14
C PRO A 86 2.76 6.86 10.35
N LEU A 87 3.00 7.63 9.30
CA LEU A 87 3.74 8.90 9.38
C LEU A 87 2.80 10.06 9.69
N SER A 88 1.58 9.99 9.15
CA SER A 88 0.56 11.05 9.21
C SER A 88 -0.84 10.42 9.19
N PHE A 89 -1.89 11.22 9.41
CA PHE A 89 -3.29 10.75 9.33
C PHE A 89 -3.69 10.24 7.93
N ASN A 90 -3.03 10.73 6.89
CA ASN A 90 -3.24 10.35 5.49
C ASN A 90 -2.18 9.36 4.97
N GLU A 91 -1.09 9.15 5.72
CA GLU A 91 -0.01 8.22 5.37
C GLU A 91 0.06 7.11 6.41
N LEU A 92 -0.73 6.06 6.17
CA LEU A 92 -1.11 5.07 7.17
C LEU A 92 -0.02 4.06 7.50
N GLY A 93 0.68 3.53 6.51
CA GLY A 93 1.63 2.45 6.79
C GLY A 93 2.56 2.18 5.62
N LEU A 94 3.79 1.78 5.95
CA LEU A 94 4.70 1.23 4.96
C LEU A 94 4.58 -0.29 4.95
N TYR A 95 4.39 -0.83 3.78
CA TYR A 95 4.18 -2.25 3.55
C TYR A 95 5.26 -2.82 2.63
N ARG A 96 5.53 -4.11 2.80
CA ARG A 96 6.43 -4.88 1.94
C ARG A 96 5.82 -6.25 1.68
N CYS A 97 6.00 -6.77 0.47
CA CYS A 97 5.56 -8.13 0.16
C CYS A 97 6.64 -9.15 0.55
N PRO A 98 6.40 -10.05 1.52
CA PRO A 98 7.40 -11.06 1.90
C PRO A 98 7.65 -12.10 0.81
N VAL A 99 6.73 -12.25 -0.16
CA VAL A 99 6.90 -13.16 -1.31
C VAL A 99 7.77 -12.54 -2.38
N CYS A 100 7.54 -11.28 -2.74
CA CYS A 100 8.39 -10.58 -3.71
C CYS A 100 9.79 -10.33 -3.16
N ASP A 101 9.91 -10.15 -1.85
CA ASP A 101 11.18 -9.84 -1.23
C ASP A 101 12.15 -11.02 -1.10
N LYS A 102 11.59 -12.24 -1.02
CA LYS A 102 12.35 -13.49 -1.03
C LYS A 102 12.83 -13.90 -2.43
N LYS A 103 12.25 -13.34 -3.48
CA LYS A 103 12.77 -13.47 -4.85
C LYS A 103 13.99 -12.59 -5.03
#